data_AF-A0A484N2N5-F1
#
_entry.id   AF-A0A484N2N5-F1
#
_cell.length_a   1.000
_cell.length_b   1.000
_cell.length_c   1.000
_cell.angle_alpha   90.00
_cell.angle_beta   90.00
_cell.angle_gamma   90.00
#
_symmetry.space_group_name_H-M   'P 1'
#
loop_
_entity.id
_entity.type
_entity.pdbx_description
1 polymer ?
#
loop_
_entity_poly.entity_id
_entity_poly.type
_entity_poly.pdbx_seq_one_letter_code
_entity_poly.pdbx_strand_id
1 'polypeptide(L)'
;MTPPPMASSTSGFIAAVLLIVILNQSDAVSAVQRREMDSMLTALRSNGYGLFNNAIVTSDLSYDLVDGGEAAFTVFAPTDSSLFALDMVNSVFDYTATLRCHVVPQRLSVRGLNRLRPGSSLRTLAVDHDVRVESRRSTPSGDVISVDGVDVVAPGLFYARNIAVHGLKGFSTVDLVELMMMYWCDSRQRLLGVNHRRLLKRNLIRNPISPSPSPMPLSHITSKRHHFKKKSSLSTNFLLIIHQWMTI
;
A
#
# COMPACT_ATOMS: atom_id res chain seq x y z
N MET A 1 67.72 33.24 -11.46
CA MET A 1 66.81 32.12 -11.12
C MET A 1 65.62 32.70 -10.37
N THR A 2 64.50 32.91 -11.05
CA THR A 2 63.25 33.37 -10.43
C THR A 2 62.49 32.17 -9.87
N PRO A 3 61.98 32.23 -8.62
CA PRO A 3 61.24 31.14 -8.04
C PRO A 3 59.94 30.88 -8.83
N PRO A 4 59.50 29.62 -8.95
CA PRO A 4 58.27 29.29 -9.66
C PRO A 4 57.05 29.89 -8.94
N PRO A 5 56.01 30.31 -9.68
CA PRO A 5 54.79 30.84 -9.07
C PRO A 5 54.11 29.74 -8.26
N MET A 6 53.98 29.97 -6.95
CA MET A 6 53.17 29.14 -6.07
C MET A 6 51.70 29.34 -6.44
N ALA A 7 51.11 28.36 -7.14
CA ALA A 7 49.67 28.32 -7.36
C ALA A 7 48.95 28.23 -6.00
N SER A 8 48.20 29.27 -5.64
CA SER A 8 47.50 29.32 -4.36
C SER A 8 46.33 28.32 -4.34
N SER A 9 46.35 27.39 -3.38
CA SER A 9 45.37 26.31 -3.18
C SER A 9 43.98 26.78 -2.68
N THR A 10 43.60 28.03 -2.94
CA THR A 10 42.37 28.65 -2.41
C THR A 10 41.10 28.00 -2.98
N SER A 11 41.14 27.55 -4.24
CA SER A 11 40.04 26.84 -4.90
C SER A 11 39.69 25.51 -4.21
N GLY A 12 40.70 24.74 -3.80
CA GLY A 12 40.51 23.46 -3.11
C GLY A 12 39.89 23.63 -1.73
N PHE A 13 40.30 24.66 -0.98
CA PHE A 13 39.71 24.98 0.32
C PHE A 13 38.25 25.44 0.20
N ILE A 14 37.92 26.29 -0.79
CA ILE A 14 36.54 26.73 -1.02
C ILE A 14 35.66 25.54 -1.41
N ALA A 15 36.13 24.66 -2.29
CA ALA A 15 35.41 23.46 -2.68
C ALA A 15 35.15 22.52 -1.48
N ALA A 16 36.14 22.33 -0.60
CA ALA A 16 36.01 21.51 0.59
C ALA A 16 34.99 22.09 1.59
N VAL A 17 35.04 23.40 1.86
CA VAL A 17 34.07 24.07 2.74
C VAL A 17 32.67 23.99 2.16
N LEU A 18 32.50 24.21 0.85
CA LEU A 18 31.19 24.10 0.20
C LEU A 18 30.64 22.67 0.27
N LEU A 19 31.48 21.66 0.06
CA LEU A 19 31.08 20.25 0.20
C LEU A 19 30.65 19.92 1.62
N ILE A 20 31.40 20.37 2.63
CA ILE A 20 31.05 20.19 4.05
C ILE A 20 29.70 20.86 4.37
N VAL A 21 29.46 22.08 3.86
CA VAL A 21 28.18 22.78 4.03
C VAL A 21 27.04 22.00 3.38
N ILE A 22 27.22 21.49 2.17
CA ILE A 22 26.19 20.71 1.45
C ILE A 22 25.86 19.41 2.19
N LEU A 23 26.87 18.67 2.64
CA LEU A 23 26.66 17.41 3.39
C LEU A 23 25.97 17.64 4.73
N ASN A 24 26.25 18.74 5.42
CA ASN A 24 25.55 19.09 6.66
C ASN A 24 24.08 19.50 6.43
N GLN A 25 23.71 19.99 5.24
CA GLN A 25 22.33 20.38 4.95
C GLN A 25 21.39 19.17 4.79
N SER A 26 21.87 18.07 4.21
CA SER A 26 21.06 16.86 4.03
C SER A 26 20.63 16.26 5.37
N ASP A 27 21.54 16.17 6.34
CA ASP A 27 21.23 15.63 7.67
C ASP A 27 20.19 16.48 8.40
N ALA A 28 20.29 17.81 8.27
CA ALA A 28 19.33 18.74 8.86
C ALA A 28 17.93 18.58 8.22
N VAL A 29 17.85 18.42 6.90
CA VAL A 29 16.58 18.21 6.18
C VAL A 29 15.93 16.89 6.62
N SER A 30 16.68 15.79 6.64
CA SER A 30 16.15 14.49 7.09
C SER A 30 15.74 14.52 8.56
N ALA A 31 16.46 15.23 9.43
CA ALA A 31 16.08 15.39 10.84
C ALA A 31 14.79 16.19 11.03
N VAL A 32 14.58 17.25 10.24
CA VAL A 32 13.31 18.00 10.26
C VAL A 32 12.17 17.12 9.76
N GLN A 33 12.35 16.44 8.63
CA GLN A 33 11.34 15.54 8.06
C GLN A 33 10.93 14.44 9.05
N ARG A 34 11.88 13.84 9.76
CA ARG A 34 11.60 12.85 10.82
C ARG A 34 10.76 13.41 11.96
N ARG A 35 11.03 14.65 12.40
CA ARG A 35 10.22 15.31 13.45
C ARG A 35 8.80 15.65 12.96
N GLU A 36 8.69 16.11 11.72
CA GLU A 36 7.39 16.36 11.09
C GLU A 36 6.60 15.04 10.94
N MET A 37 7.28 13.95 10.61
CA MET A 37 6.72 12.59 10.58
C MET A 37 6.19 12.16 11.95
N ASP A 38 6.97 12.26 13.02
CA ASP A 38 6.52 11.89 14.37
C ASP A 38 5.28 12.70 14.82
N SER A 39 5.26 13.99 14.46
CA SER A 39 4.13 14.88 14.73
C SER A 39 2.88 14.48 13.93
N MET A 40 3.07 14.10 12.66
CA MET A 40 2.02 13.58 11.80
C MET A 40 1.41 12.29 12.36
N LEU A 41 2.25 11.33 12.74
CA LEU A 41 1.85 10.05 13.34
C LEU A 41 1.07 10.25 14.65
N THR A 42 1.51 11.21 15.47
CA THR A 42 0.80 11.63 16.69
C THR A 42 -0.58 12.23 16.38
N ALA A 43 -0.67 13.06 15.34
CA ALA A 43 -1.93 13.65 14.91
C ALA A 43 -2.92 12.59 14.39
N LEU A 44 -2.46 11.63 13.58
CA LEU A 44 -3.29 10.51 13.12
C LEU A 44 -3.87 9.72 14.30
N ARG A 45 -3.01 9.32 15.23
CA ARG A 45 -3.41 8.52 16.41
C ARG A 45 -4.40 9.26 17.31
N SER A 46 -4.17 10.55 17.57
CA SER A 46 -5.04 11.35 18.45
C SER A 46 -6.41 11.67 17.85
N ASN A 47 -6.57 11.54 16.53
CA ASN A 47 -7.82 11.81 15.82
C ASN A 47 -8.57 10.55 15.35
N GLY A 48 -8.19 9.35 15.83
CA GLY A 48 -8.91 8.10 15.52
C GLY A 48 -8.50 7.43 14.21
N TYR A 49 -7.29 7.72 13.72
CA TYR A 49 -6.66 7.06 12.56
C TYR A 49 -5.48 6.18 13.03
N GLY A 50 -5.67 5.47 14.16
CA GLY A 50 -4.62 4.74 14.85
C GLY A 50 -4.14 3.49 14.11
N LEU A 51 -5.03 2.79 13.41
CA LEU A 51 -4.67 1.63 12.60
C LEU A 51 -3.84 2.06 11.39
N PHE A 52 -4.21 3.16 10.73
CA PHE A 52 -3.45 3.68 9.61
C PHE A 52 -2.08 4.20 10.04
N ASN A 53 -2.00 4.86 11.19
CA ASN A 53 -0.72 5.21 11.83
C ASN A 53 0.18 3.99 12.03
N ASN A 54 -0.35 2.92 12.64
CA ASN A 54 0.43 1.70 12.86
C ASN A 54 0.88 1.07 11.54
N ALA A 55 -0.01 1.04 10.54
CA ALA A 55 0.27 0.52 9.22
C ALA A 55 1.46 1.24 8.54
N ILE A 56 1.51 2.58 8.63
CA ILE A 56 2.64 3.37 8.13
C ILE A 56 3.94 2.97 8.85
N VAL A 57 3.91 2.94 10.19
CA VAL A 57 5.11 2.66 11.00
C VAL A 57 5.66 1.25 10.77
N THR A 58 4.78 0.27 10.53
CA THR A 58 5.18 -1.14 10.37
C THR A 58 5.51 -1.54 8.93
N SER A 59 5.28 -0.67 7.95
CA SER A 59 5.49 -0.96 6.53
C SER A 59 6.63 -0.15 5.94
N ASP A 60 7.05 -0.53 4.74
CA ASP A 60 8.09 0.19 3.99
C ASP A 60 7.63 1.58 3.55
N LEU A 61 6.34 1.92 3.70
CA LEU A 61 5.84 3.27 3.46
C LEU A 61 6.53 4.30 4.39
N SER A 62 6.90 3.91 5.62
CA SER A 62 7.67 4.79 6.51
C SER A 62 8.99 5.24 5.89
N TYR A 63 9.66 4.36 5.15
CA TYR A 63 10.89 4.67 4.43
C TYR A 63 10.61 5.58 3.24
N ASP A 64 9.58 5.29 2.45
CA ASP A 64 9.20 6.12 1.29
C ASP A 64 8.90 7.57 1.68
N LEU A 65 8.28 7.79 2.85
CA LEU A 65 7.91 9.13 3.33
C LEU A 65 9.05 9.92 3.99
N VAL A 66 10.09 9.24 4.46
CA VAL A 66 11.24 9.87 5.16
C VAL A 66 12.46 9.99 4.25
N ASP A 67 12.72 8.97 3.42
CA ASP A 67 13.95 8.80 2.65
C ASP A 67 13.70 8.53 1.15
N GLY A 68 12.44 8.31 0.73
CA GLY A 68 12.07 7.96 -0.65
C GLY A 68 12.26 9.06 -1.70
N GLY A 69 12.93 10.17 -1.36
CA GLY A 69 13.25 11.26 -2.29
C GLY A 69 12.11 12.25 -2.56
N GLU A 70 10.89 11.98 -2.08
CA GLU A 70 9.76 12.89 -2.23
C GLU A 70 9.85 14.05 -1.25
N ALA A 71 10.07 15.26 -1.79
CA ALA A 71 10.27 16.45 -0.99
C ALA A 71 8.98 16.94 -0.31
N ALA A 72 7.80 16.52 -0.78
CA ALA A 72 6.51 16.96 -0.26
C ALA A 72 5.39 15.99 -0.64
N PHE A 73 4.47 15.70 0.30
CA PHE A 73 3.39 14.75 0.06
C PHE A 73 2.09 15.10 0.78
N THR A 74 1.00 14.49 0.31
CA THR A 74 -0.32 14.52 0.93
C THR A 74 -0.75 13.10 1.27
N VAL A 75 -1.19 12.90 2.52
CA VAL A 75 -1.69 11.63 3.01
C VAL A 75 -3.21 11.70 3.17
N PHE A 76 -3.92 10.77 2.52
CA PHE A 76 -5.36 10.58 2.67
C PHE A 76 -5.64 9.42 3.62
N ALA A 77 -5.82 9.73 4.90
CA ALA A 77 -5.92 8.72 5.96
C ALA A 77 -7.33 8.09 6.01
N PRO A 78 -7.50 6.79 5.74
CA PRO A 78 -8.77 6.09 5.92
C PRO A 78 -9.07 5.86 7.41
N THR A 79 -10.36 5.85 7.77
CA THR A 79 -10.76 5.53 9.16
C THR A 79 -10.32 4.13 9.59
N ASP A 80 -10.13 3.94 10.89
CA ASP A 80 -9.81 2.64 11.47
C ASP A 80 -10.86 1.57 11.11
N SER A 81 -12.14 1.92 11.10
CA SER A 81 -13.21 1.01 10.68
C SER A 81 -13.07 0.51 9.24
N SER A 82 -12.68 1.39 8.33
CA SER A 82 -12.54 1.04 6.92
C SER A 82 -11.27 0.26 6.64
N LEU A 83 -10.18 0.58 7.35
CA LEU A 83 -8.93 -0.18 7.28
C LEU A 83 -9.12 -1.59 7.86
N PHE A 84 -9.82 -1.72 8.98
CA PHE A 84 -10.13 -3.02 9.57
C PHE A 84 -10.96 -3.90 8.63
N ALA A 85 -11.95 -3.33 7.94
CA ALA A 85 -12.73 -4.05 6.95
C ALA A 85 -11.88 -4.55 5.77
N LEU A 86 -10.88 -3.77 5.34
CA LEU A 86 -9.94 -4.18 4.30
C LEU A 86 -9.10 -5.37 4.75
N ASP A 87 -8.52 -5.33 5.95
CA ASP A 87 -7.67 -6.42 6.48
C ASP A 87 -8.40 -7.77 6.52
N MET A 88 -9.70 -7.75 6.81
CA MET A 88 -10.55 -8.95 6.78
C MET A 88 -10.75 -9.57 5.40
N VAL A 89 -10.64 -8.77 4.33
CA VAL A 89 -10.87 -9.19 2.94
C VAL A 89 -9.55 -9.48 2.21
N ASN A 90 -8.45 -8.89 2.68
CA ASN A 90 -7.25 -8.72 1.87
C ASN A 90 -6.11 -9.73 2.16
N SER A 91 -6.41 -11.03 2.27
CA SER A 91 -5.39 -12.04 2.65
C SER A 91 -4.35 -12.38 1.57
N VAL A 92 -4.29 -11.63 0.45
CA VAL A 92 -3.49 -11.99 -0.75
C VAL A 92 -2.70 -10.82 -1.34
N PHE A 93 -2.98 -9.56 -1.00
CA PHE A 93 -2.32 -8.41 -1.63
C PHE A 93 -1.13 -7.86 -0.82
N ASP A 94 -0.29 -7.11 -1.52
CA ASP A 94 0.71 -6.25 -0.90
C ASP A 94 0.00 -5.10 -0.17
N TYR A 95 -0.12 -5.26 1.14
CA TYR A 95 -0.68 -4.27 2.04
C TYR A 95 0.05 -2.92 1.93
N THR A 96 1.36 -2.92 1.69
CA THR A 96 2.15 -1.70 1.52
C THR A 96 1.79 -0.98 0.22
N ALA A 97 1.59 -1.72 -0.88
CA ALA A 97 1.11 -1.14 -2.14
C ALA A 97 -0.25 -0.45 -1.96
N THR A 98 -1.13 -1.05 -1.16
CA THR A 98 -2.43 -0.47 -0.84
C THR A 98 -2.30 0.83 -0.03
N LEU A 99 -1.39 0.88 0.96
CA LEU A 99 -1.11 2.12 1.70
C LEU A 99 -0.53 3.21 0.80
N ARG A 100 0.29 2.85 -0.20
CA ARG A 100 0.87 3.80 -1.17
C ARG A 100 -0.19 4.48 -2.04
N CYS A 101 -1.32 3.84 -2.30
CA CYS A 101 -2.48 4.45 -2.98
C CYS A 101 -3.04 5.66 -2.22
N HIS A 102 -2.83 5.73 -0.90
CA HIS A 102 -3.31 6.83 -0.06
C HIS A 102 -2.33 8.01 0.03
N VAL A 103 -1.21 7.97 -0.69
CA VAL A 103 -0.19 9.01 -0.63
C VAL A 103 0.05 9.60 -2.00
N VAL A 104 -0.13 10.91 -2.11
CA VAL A 104 0.20 11.70 -3.31
C VAL A 104 1.54 12.39 -3.08
N PRO A 105 2.54 12.26 -3.99
CA PRO A 105 3.85 12.93 -3.91
C PRO A 105 3.77 14.41 -4.29
N GLN A 106 2.79 15.11 -3.73
CA GLN A 106 2.60 16.55 -3.83
C GLN A 106 1.87 17.01 -2.57
N ARG A 107 2.35 18.09 -1.93
CA ARG A 107 1.64 18.69 -0.79
C ARG A 107 0.47 19.54 -1.25
N LEU A 108 -0.73 19.14 -0.86
CA LEU A 108 -2.00 19.77 -1.20
C LEU A 108 -2.72 20.12 0.10
N SER A 109 -2.96 21.41 0.33
CA SER A 109 -3.85 21.86 1.40
C SER A 109 -5.31 21.73 0.98
N VAL A 110 -6.27 21.93 1.89
CA VAL A 110 -7.71 21.99 1.53
C VAL A 110 -7.95 23.00 0.40
N ARG A 111 -7.29 24.17 0.49
CA ARG A 111 -7.35 25.20 -0.55
C ARG A 111 -6.74 24.73 -1.88
N GLY A 112 -5.69 23.92 -1.82
CA GLY A 112 -5.08 23.29 -2.99
C GLY A 112 -6.06 22.31 -3.65
N LEU A 113 -6.67 21.42 -2.86
CA LEU A 113 -7.66 20.45 -3.33
C LEU A 113 -8.87 21.15 -3.98
N ASN A 114 -9.39 22.21 -3.37
CA ASN A 114 -10.51 22.99 -3.94
C ASN A 114 -10.16 23.76 -5.22
N ARG A 115 -8.88 23.95 -5.52
CA ARG A 115 -8.42 24.59 -6.76
C ARG A 115 -8.21 23.61 -7.91
N LEU A 116 -8.21 22.31 -7.61
CA LEU A 116 -8.13 21.30 -8.65
C LEU A 116 -9.39 21.36 -9.52
N ARG A 117 -9.23 21.01 -10.80
CA ARG A 117 -10.40 20.83 -11.66
C ARG A 117 -11.19 19.63 -11.12
N PRO A 118 -12.53 19.70 -11.04
CA PRO A 118 -13.33 18.56 -10.63
C PRO A 118 -12.97 17.32 -11.46
N GLY A 119 -12.61 16.23 -10.79
CA GLY A 119 -12.15 15.01 -11.44
C GLY A 119 -10.68 14.99 -11.84
N SER A 120 -9.84 15.80 -11.19
CA SER A 120 -8.39 15.74 -11.43
C SER A 120 -7.84 14.39 -10.99
N SER A 121 -7.00 13.79 -11.82
CA SER A 121 -6.22 12.60 -11.50
C SER A 121 -4.89 13.02 -10.88
N LEU A 122 -4.56 12.48 -9.71
CA LEU A 122 -3.32 12.73 -8.98
C LEU A 122 -2.55 11.42 -8.86
N ARG A 123 -1.32 11.42 -9.34
CA ARG A 123 -0.42 10.28 -9.19
C ARG A 123 -0.22 9.97 -7.70
N THR A 124 -0.13 8.69 -7.35
CA THR A 124 0.18 8.25 -5.99
C THR A 124 1.59 7.64 -5.90
N LEU A 125 2.01 7.22 -4.70
CA LEU A 125 3.22 6.43 -4.52
C LEU A 125 3.08 5.01 -5.07
N ALA A 126 1.86 4.55 -5.34
CA ALA A 126 1.64 3.28 -6.03
C ALA A 126 1.82 3.51 -7.54
N VAL A 127 2.63 2.66 -8.18
CA VAL A 127 3.05 2.82 -9.58
C VAL A 127 1.87 2.83 -10.55
N ASP A 128 0.82 2.06 -10.25
CA ASP A 128 -0.32 1.82 -11.13
C ASP A 128 -1.63 2.41 -10.61
N HIS A 129 -1.57 3.30 -9.61
CA HIS A 129 -2.78 3.92 -9.04
C HIS A 129 -2.70 5.44 -9.03
N ASP A 130 -3.73 6.05 -9.61
CA ASP A 130 -3.99 7.48 -9.54
C ASP A 130 -5.25 7.72 -8.71
N VAL A 131 -5.18 8.72 -7.84
CA VAL A 131 -6.30 9.17 -7.02
C VAL A 131 -7.06 10.27 -7.75
N ARG A 132 -8.38 10.10 -7.85
CA ARG A 132 -9.27 11.09 -8.43
C ARG A 132 -9.86 12.00 -7.35
N VAL A 133 -9.62 13.30 -7.47
CA VAL A 133 -10.17 14.31 -6.55
C VAL A 133 -11.35 15.02 -7.19
N GLU A 134 -12.47 15.05 -6.48
CA GLU A 134 -13.66 15.78 -6.88
C GLU A 134 -14.05 16.80 -5.80
N SER A 135 -14.41 18.00 -6.21
CA SER A 135 -14.98 19.01 -5.33
C SER A 135 -16.39 19.32 -5.81
N ARG A 136 -17.37 19.10 -4.93
CA ARG A 136 -18.78 19.37 -5.19
C ARG A 136 -19.25 20.51 -4.31
N ARG A 137 -19.70 21.60 -4.93
CA ARG A 137 -20.47 22.64 -4.25
C ARG A 137 -21.76 22.02 -3.73
N SER A 138 -21.83 21.76 -2.43
CA SER A 138 -22.90 20.92 -1.87
C SER A 138 -23.79 21.66 -0.88
N THR A 139 -23.30 22.72 -0.22
CA THR A 139 -24.07 23.40 0.84
C THR A 139 -23.66 24.87 1.02
N PRO A 140 -24.48 25.71 1.70
CA PRO A 140 -24.05 27.04 2.16
C PRO A 140 -22.83 26.99 3.10
N SER A 141 -22.58 25.83 3.73
CA SER A 141 -21.47 25.57 4.65
C SER A 141 -20.14 25.22 3.98
N GLY A 142 -20.10 25.04 2.65
CA GLY A 142 -18.86 24.86 1.90
C GLY A 142 -18.87 23.73 0.87
N ASP A 143 -17.72 23.55 0.24
CA ASP A 143 -17.45 22.50 -0.75
C ASP A 143 -17.18 21.17 -0.05
N VAL A 144 -17.77 20.09 -0.56
CA VAL A 144 -17.47 18.72 -0.15
C VAL A 144 -16.41 18.18 -1.11
N ILE A 145 -15.29 17.75 -0.56
CA ILE A 145 -14.18 17.14 -1.31
C ILE A 145 -14.28 15.63 -1.16
N SER A 146 -14.18 14.90 -2.26
CA SER A 146 -14.06 13.46 -2.28
C SER A 146 -12.79 13.01 -3.02
N VAL A 147 -12.28 11.86 -2.61
CA VAL A 147 -11.05 11.22 -3.08
C VAL A 147 -11.44 9.80 -3.47
N ASP A 148 -11.36 9.45 -4.75
CA ASP A 148 -11.88 8.20 -5.32
C ASP A 148 -13.33 7.88 -4.91
N GLY A 149 -14.15 8.93 -4.80
CA GLY A 149 -15.55 8.82 -4.38
C GLY A 149 -15.78 8.76 -2.87
N VAL A 150 -14.72 8.78 -2.06
CA VAL A 150 -14.80 8.80 -0.58
C VAL A 150 -14.67 10.23 -0.07
N ASP A 151 -15.62 10.67 0.75
CA ASP A 151 -15.61 12.01 1.34
C ASP A 151 -14.40 12.23 2.27
N VAL A 152 -13.80 13.42 2.15
CA VAL A 152 -12.82 13.94 3.12
C VAL A 152 -13.59 14.53 4.30
N VAL A 153 -13.62 13.82 5.42
CA VAL A 153 -14.37 14.21 6.63
C VAL A 153 -13.54 14.99 7.64
N ALA A 154 -12.21 14.83 7.62
CA ALA A 154 -11.30 15.58 8.47
C ALA A 154 -10.25 16.31 7.59
N PRO A 155 -10.67 17.37 6.87
CA PRO A 155 -9.76 18.11 6.00
C PRO A 155 -8.71 18.86 6.84
N GLY A 156 -7.42 18.69 6.49
CA GLY A 156 -6.34 19.40 7.17
C GLY A 156 -6.06 18.89 8.58
N LEU A 157 -6.17 17.58 8.78
CA LEU A 157 -5.87 16.87 10.02
C LEU A 157 -4.47 17.21 10.58
N PHE A 158 -3.51 17.41 9.68
CA PHE A 158 -2.16 17.85 10.03
C PHE A 158 -1.54 18.63 8.87
N TYR A 159 -0.76 19.65 9.22
CA TYR A 159 0.05 20.41 8.28
C TYR A 159 1.45 20.62 8.82
N ALA A 160 2.43 20.30 7.98
CA ALA A 160 3.82 20.71 8.17
C ALA A 160 4.33 21.41 6.92
N ARG A 161 5.64 21.69 6.85
CA ARG A 161 6.23 22.39 5.71
C ARG A 161 6.01 21.62 4.42
N ASN A 162 6.27 20.30 4.47
CA ASN A 162 6.24 19.41 3.32
C ASN A 162 5.11 18.36 3.39
N ILE A 163 4.38 18.32 4.50
CA ILE A 163 3.33 17.32 4.76
C ILE A 163 1.96 17.99 4.83
N ALA A 164 0.96 17.33 4.23
CA ALA A 164 -0.45 17.60 4.45
C ALA A 164 -1.19 16.28 4.72
N VAL A 165 -2.11 16.28 5.67
CA VAL A 165 -2.95 15.10 5.97
C VAL A 165 -4.41 15.46 5.93
N HIS A 166 -5.20 14.61 5.30
CA HIS A 166 -6.64 14.71 5.18
C HIS A 166 -7.27 13.38 5.58
N GLY A 167 -8.19 13.39 6.53
CA GLY A 167 -8.91 12.18 6.93
C GLY A 167 -10.10 11.89 6.03
N LEU A 168 -10.17 10.66 5.53
CA LEU A 168 -11.27 10.12 4.73
C LEU A 168 -12.34 9.51 5.63
N LYS A 169 -13.58 9.46 5.14
CA LYS A 169 -14.71 8.77 5.80
C LYS A 169 -14.57 7.25 5.78
N GLY A 170 -13.82 6.72 4.80
CA GLY A 170 -13.75 5.31 4.51
C GLY A 170 -12.56 4.95 3.63
N PHE A 171 -12.66 3.79 2.99
CA PHE A 171 -11.68 3.26 2.04
C PHE A 171 -12.21 3.41 0.61
N SER A 172 -11.32 3.57 -0.37
CA SER A 172 -11.72 3.84 -1.75
C SER A 172 -12.34 2.62 -2.43
N THR A 173 -13.34 2.84 -3.29
CA THR A 173 -14.03 1.76 -4.02
C THR A 173 -13.14 1.08 -5.05
N VAL A 174 -12.09 1.75 -5.55
CA VAL A 174 -11.14 1.16 -6.50
C VAL A 174 -10.45 -0.05 -5.88
N ASP A 175 -10.10 0.03 -4.60
CA ASP A 175 -9.51 -1.07 -3.86
C ASP A 175 -10.48 -2.27 -3.75
N LEU A 176 -11.77 -2.00 -3.50
CA LEU A 176 -12.78 -3.06 -3.38
C LEU A 176 -13.15 -3.71 -4.72
N VAL A 177 -13.12 -2.97 -5.84
CA VAL A 177 -13.46 -3.49 -7.16
C VAL A 177 -12.31 -4.31 -7.76
N GLU A 178 -11.05 -3.91 -7.57
CA GLU A 178 -9.90 -4.76 -7.90
C GLU A 178 -9.92 -6.05 -7.09
N LEU A 179 -10.21 -5.95 -5.78
CA LEU A 179 -10.40 -7.09 -4.90
C LEU A 179 -11.50 -8.03 -5.42
N MET A 180 -12.64 -7.49 -5.87
CA MET A 180 -13.76 -8.28 -6.36
C MET A 180 -13.48 -8.93 -7.72
N MET A 181 -12.81 -8.22 -8.64
CA MET A 181 -12.40 -8.75 -9.93
C MET A 181 -11.37 -9.88 -9.79
N MET A 182 -10.41 -9.75 -8.86
CA MET A 182 -9.41 -10.79 -8.61
C MET A 182 -10.00 -12.00 -7.90
N TYR A 183 -10.87 -11.80 -6.90
CA TYR A 183 -11.55 -12.90 -6.20
C TYR A 183 -12.47 -13.68 -7.14
N TRP A 184 -13.15 -12.98 -8.06
CA TRP A 184 -13.93 -13.60 -9.13
C TRP A 184 -13.04 -14.39 -10.10
N CYS A 185 -11.84 -13.89 -10.42
CA CYS A 185 -10.87 -14.58 -11.28
C CYS A 185 -10.29 -15.85 -10.63
N ASP A 186 -9.87 -15.81 -9.35
CA ASP A 186 -9.41 -17.01 -8.60
C ASP A 186 -10.54 -18.05 -8.45
N SER A 187 -11.76 -17.59 -8.15
CA SER A 187 -12.93 -18.47 -8.08
C SER A 187 -13.24 -19.14 -9.42
N ARG A 188 -13.10 -18.41 -10.54
CA ARG A 188 -13.20 -18.99 -11.89
C ARG A 188 -12.07 -19.95 -12.22
N GLN A 189 -10.82 -19.66 -11.88
CA GLN A 189 -9.69 -20.56 -12.14
C GLN A 189 -9.81 -21.87 -11.36
N ARG A 190 -10.34 -21.83 -10.13
CA ARG A 190 -10.65 -23.02 -9.33
C ARG A 190 -11.82 -23.83 -9.88
N LEU A 191 -12.85 -23.16 -10.41
CA LEU A 191 -13.98 -23.80 -11.10
C LEU A 191 -13.59 -24.40 -12.46
N LEU A 192 -12.65 -23.77 -13.17
CA LEU A 192 -12.17 -24.20 -14.49
C LEU A 192 -11.06 -25.27 -14.43
N GLY A 193 -10.67 -25.73 -13.23
CA GLY A 193 -9.95 -26.99 -13.04
C GLY A 193 -8.85 -27.27 -14.06
N VAL A 194 -7.82 -26.42 -14.11
CA VAL A 194 -6.59 -26.70 -14.86
C VAL A 194 -5.95 -27.96 -14.26
N ASN A 195 -6.27 -29.10 -14.87
CA ASN A 195 -5.87 -30.44 -14.46
C ASN A 195 -4.39 -30.69 -14.80
N HIS A 196 -3.46 -30.03 -14.11
CA HIS A 196 -2.03 -30.37 -14.20
C HIS A 196 -1.71 -31.82 -13.79
N ARG A 197 -2.65 -32.52 -13.13
CA ARG A 197 -2.51 -33.94 -12.77
C ARG A 197 -2.88 -34.94 -13.88
N ARG A 198 -3.45 -34.52 -15.01
CA ARG A 198 -3.76 -35.44 -16.14
C ARG A 198 -2.63 -35.56 -17.16
N LEU A 199 -1.69 -34.62 -17.23
CA LEU A 199 -0.58 -34.66 -18.18
C LEU A 199 0.57 -35.56 -17.72
N LEU A 200 0.82 -35.66 -16.40
CA LEU A 200 1.85 -36.56 -15.87
C LEU A 200 1.43 -38.04 -15.81
N LYS A 201 0.13 -38.35 -15.86
CA LYS A 201 -0.36 -39.75 -15.89
C LYS A 201 -0.44 -40.36 -17.29
N ARG A 202 -0.39 -39.57 -18.37
CA ARG A 202 -0.43 -40.10 -19.75
C ARG A 202 0.92 -40.62 -20.24
N ASN A 203 2.04 -40.16 -19.67
CA ASN A 203 3.38 -40.60 -20.07
C ASN A 203 3.89 -41.86 -19.36
N LEU A 204 3.13 -42.43 -18.42
CA LEU A 204 3.51 -43.68 -17.72
C LEU A 204 2.71 -44.91 -18.19
N ILE A 205 1.88 -44.80 -19.23
CA ILE A 205 1.07 -45.92 -19.76
C ILE A 205 1.45 -46.25 -21.20
N ARG A 206 2.75 -46.36 -21.48
CA ARG A 206 3.26 -47.09 -22.66
C ARG A 206 4.57 -47.78 -22.28
N ASN A 207 4.47 -49.02 -21.83
CA ASN A 207 5.45 -50.10 -22.05
C ASN A 207 4.89 -51.40 -21.48
N PRO A 208 4.59 -52.42 -22.30
CA PRO A 208 4.24 -53.75 -21.82
C PRO A 208 5.44 -54.70 -21.95
N ILE A 209 5.91 -55.29 -20.85
CA ILE A 209 6.62 -56.59 -20.86
C ILE A 209 6.18 -57.37 -19.61
N SER A 210 5.64 -58.57 -19.83
CA SER A 210 5.26 -59.62 -18.86
C SER A 210 6.23 -60.83 -18.98
N PRO A 211 6.12 -61.95 -18.21
CA PRO A 211 5.54 -62.23 -16.87
C PRO A 211 6.54 -62.97 -15.92
N SER A 212 6.29 -63.11 -14.61
CA SER A 212 5.78 -64.34 -13.92
C SER A 212 6.45 -64.46 -12.51
N PRO A 213 6.02 -65.35 -11.56
CA PRO A 213 5.69 -64.96 -10.18
C PRO A 213 6.46 -65.68 -9.05
N SER A 214 6.40 -65.15 -7.81
CA SER A 214 6.10 -65.89 -6.56
C SER A 214 6.15 -64.97 -5.31
N PRO A 215 5.48 -65.34 -4.18
CA PRO A 215 5.10 -64.39 -3.12
C PRO A 215 5.81 -64.59 -1.76
N MET A 216 5.58 -63.64 -0.82
CA MET A 216 5.70 -63.65 0.68
C MET A 216 6.72 -62.64 1.27
N PRO A 217 6.59 -62.19 2.54
CA PRO A 217 5.46 -61.49 3.15
C PRO A 217 5.88 -60.21 3.93
N LEU A 218 4.89 -59.58 4.58
CA LEU A 218 4.85 -58.29 5.30
C LEU A 218 6.08 -57.87 6.13
N SER A 219 6.41 -56.57 6.04
CA SER A 219 6.79 -55.79 7.24
C SER A 219 6.19 -54.38 7.22
N HIS A 220 5.66 -54.01 8.38
CA HIS A 220 4.98 -52.76 8.70
C HIS A 220 5.93 -51.54 8.60
N ILE A 221 5.56 -50.55 7.78
CA ILE A 221 6.01 -49.16 7.97
C ILE A 221 4.76 -48.27 7.97
N THR A 222 4.36 -47.86 9.17
CA THR A 222 3.24 -46.94 9.39
C THR A 222 3.65 -45.52 9.03
N SER A 223 3.13 -44.98 7.91
CA SER A 223 3.22 -43.55 7.60
C SER A 223 1.97 -42.84 8.11
N LYS A 224 2.15 -41.97 9.10
CA LYS A 224 1.12 -41.09 9.68
C LYS A 224 0.58 -40.13 8.61
N ARG A 225 -0.65 -40.36 8.14
CA ARG A 225 -1.42 -39.34 7.42
C ARG A 225 -1.92 -38.30 8.42
N HIS A 226 -1.29 -37.13 8.45
CA HIS A 226 -1.90 -35.95 9.04
C HIS A 226 -3.10 -35.52 8.18
N HIS A 227 -4.30 -35.67 8.75
CA HIS A 227 -5.53 -35.12 8.22
C HIS A 227 -5.46 -33.58 8.28
N PHE A 228 -5.11 -32.93 7.16
CA PHE A 228 -5.29 -31.49 6.99
C PHE A 228 -6.79 -31.22 6.81
N LYS A 229 -7.44 -30.85 7.91
CA LYS A 229 -8.87 -30.50 7.96
C LYS A 229 -9.05 -29.10 7.37
N LYS A 230 -9.36 -29.02 6.08
CA LYS A 230 -9.76 -27.78 5.41
C LYS A 230 -11.10 -27.32 5.99
N LYS A 231 -11.08 -26.40 6.95
CA LYS A 231 -12.25 -25.64 7.39
C LYS A 231 -12.22 -24.27 6.71
N SER A 232 -12.86 -24.16 5.56
CA SER A 232 -13.33 -22.86 5.05
C SER A 232 -14.81 -22.75 5.41
N SER A 233 -15.09 -22.28 6.61
CA SER A 233 -16.43 -21.82 6.99
C SER A 233 -16.34 -20.30 7.07
N LEU A 234 -16.64 -19.63 5.95
CA LEU A 234 -16.89 -18.19 5.96
C LEU A 234 -18.05 -17.92 6.91
N SER A 235 -17.85 -16.99 7.84
CA SER A 235 -18.90 -16.56 8.77
C SER A 235 -20.07 -15.99 7.98
N THR A 236 -21.30 -16.37 8.31
CA THR A 236 -22.54 -15.86 7.71
C THR A 236 -22.63 -14.33 7.74
N ASN A 237 -21.93 -13.70 8.68
CA ASN A 237 -21.80 -12.25 8.78
C ASN A 237 -21.05 -11.62 7.59
N PHE A 238 -20.12 -12.35 6.97
CA PHE A 238 -19.37 -11.89 5.80
C PHE A 238 -20.24 -11.80 4.54
N LEU A 239 -21.13 -12.78 4.34
CA LEU A 239 -22.08 -12.76 3.23
C LEU A 239 -23.14 -11.66 3.40
N LEU A 240 -23.53 -11.35 4.64
CA LEU A 240 -24.43 -10.25 4.96
C LEU A 240 -23.81 -8.87 4.67
N ILE A 241 -22.53 -8.67 4.98
CA ILE A 241 -21.83 -7.40 4.70
C ILE A 241 -21.73 -7.16 3.19
N ILE A 242 -21.41 -8.20 2.41
CA ILE A 242 -21.37 -8.11 0.94
C ILE A 242 -22.77 -7.81 0.38
N HIS A 243 -23.80 -8.52 0.85
CA HIS A 243 -25.16 -8.32 0.36
C HIS A 243 -25.73 -6.94 0.71
N GLN A 244 -25.41 -6.41 1.89
CA GLN A 244 -25.85 -5.10 2.35
C GLN A 244 -25.13 -3.94 1.64
N TRP A 245 -23.91 -4.17 1.15
CA TRP A 245 -23.20 -3.24 0.27
C TRP A 245 -23.71 -3.26 -1.19
N MET A 246 -24.27 -4.38 -1.66
CA MET A 246 -24.85 -4.47 -3.01
C MET A 246 -26.24 -3.82 -3.14
N THR A 247 -26.83 -3.36 -2.04
CA THR A 247 -28.19 -2.78 -2.00
C THR A 247 -28.23 -1.27 -1.71
N ILE A 248 -27.08 -0.60 -1.66
CA ILE A 248 -26.93 0.87 -1.55
C ILE A 248 -26.35 1.39 -2.87
#